data_AF-A0A022RJU3-F1
#
_entry.id   AF-A0A022RJU3-F1
#
_cell.length_a   1.000
_cell.length_b   1.000
_cell.length_c   1.000
_cell.angle_alpha   90.00
_cell.angle_beta   90.00
_cell.angle_gamma   90.00
#
_symmetry.space_group_name_H-M   'P 1'
#
loop_
_entity.id
_entity.type
_entity.pdbx_description
1 polymer ?
#
loop_
_entity_poly.entity_id
_entity_poly.type
_entity_poly.pdbx_seq_one_letter_code
_entity_poly.pdbx_strand_id
1 'polypeptide(L)'
;MIFLFQIYYSCLGEKKISQLRDSLITEVSKFLSVSRGIACTLLVQNRWSTTLLYDKWFSDEKSVREAVGLLPEKQESPKQLDFCCCNICFGEIKIENTLSAPCGAHPFCLDCWKTYLTVSINNNGPGCLKMPCPEPGCKAYVGLDIVDSLASDSDKDKYYGYLSSSYVEGTLNLKWCPGPGCNLAIRLDEYGPKGYDVTCDCSHRFCWNCLEETHRPMDCETADTWRKQNTCFEADT
;
A
#
# COMPACT_ATOMS: atom_id res chain seq x y z
N MET A 1 -13.54 4.87 43.26
CA MET A 1 -12.30 4.54 42.54
C MET A 1 -12.58 4.71 41.05
N ILE A 2 -12.11 5.82 40.46
CA ILE A 2 -12.11 5.96 39.00
C ILE A 2 -10.90 5.15 38.53
N PHE A 3 -11.14 3.99 37.93
CA PHE A 3 -10.09 3.28 37.21
C PHE A 3 -9.68 4.17 36.03
N LEU A 4 -8.54 4.86 36.16
CA LEU A 4 -7.84 5.45 35.04
C LEU A 4 -7.31 4.28 34.20
N PHE A 5 -8.09 3.81 33.25
CA PHE A 5 -7.62 2.85 32.26
C PHE A 5 -6.54 3.52 31.42
N GLN A 6 -5.30 3.04 31.56
CA GLN A 6 -4.17 3.53 30.79
C GLN A 6 -4.23 2.91 29.39
N ILE A 7 -4.33 3.76 28.37
CA ILE A 7 -4.25 3.34 26.96
C ILE A 7 -2.76 3.19 26.64
N TYR A 8 -2.36 2.00 26.19
CA TYR A 8 -1.00 1.77 25.70
C TYR A 8 -0.97 1.97 24.19
N TYR A 9 -0.33 3.06 23.78
CA TYR A 9 -0.10 3.39 22.38
C TYR A 9 1.31 3.96 22.20
N SER A 10 1.81 3.91 20.97
CA SER A 10 3.12 4.43 20.60
C SER A 10 3.05 5.31 19.36
N CYS A 11 3.92 6.34 19.32
CA CYS A 11 4.13 7.19 18.15
C CYS A 11 5.21 6.59 17.27
N LEU A 12 4.89 6.36 16.00
CA LEU A 12 5.78 5.76 15.02
C LEU A 12 6.12 6.79 13.94
N GLY A 13 7.42 7.00 13.73
CA GLY A 13 7.93 7.74 12.58
C GLY A 13 8.04 6.86 11.33
N GLU A 14 8.21 7.51 10.19
CA GLU A 14 8.28 6.88 8.86
C GLU A 14 9.22 5.69 8.79
N LYS A 15 10.45 5.82 9.32
CA LYS A 15 11.44 4.73 9.33
C LYS A 15 10.89 3.46 10.01
N LYS A 16 10.17 3.60 11.11
CA LYS A 16 9.60 2.46 11.84
C LYS A 16 8.41 1.86 11.10
N ILE A 17 7.59 2.71 10.47
CA ILE A 17 6.48 2.29 9.61
C ILE A 17 7.00 1.45 8.44
N SER A 18 8.00 1.95 7.72
CA SER A 18 8.65 1.23 6.61
C SER A 18 9.24 -0.11 7.07
N GLN A 19 9.92 -0.15 8.22
CA GLN A 19 10.44 -1.41 8.77
C GLN A 19 9.33 -2.44 9.08
N LEU A 20 8.22 -2.02 9.68
CA LEU A 20 7.10 -2.90 10.01
C LEU A 20 6.44 -3.44 8.73
N ARG A 21 6.17 -2.55 7.78
CA ARG A 21 5.66 -2.90 6.46
C ARG A 21 6.56 -3.91 5.75
N ASP A 22 7.87 -3.64 5.67
CA ASP A 22 8.82 -4.49 4.97
C ASP A 22 9.01 -5.84 5.66
N SER A 23 8.91 -5.87 7.00
CA SER A 23 8.92 -7.11 7.78
C SER A 23 7.69 -7.97 7.45
N LEU A 24 6.51 -7.37 7.38
CA LEU A 24 5.27 -8.07 7.01
C LEU A 24 5.33 -8.62 5.58
N ILE A 25 5.83 -7.82 4.63
CA ILE A 25 6.07 -8.29 3.24
C ILE A 25 7.02 -9.51 3.25
N THR A 26 8.08 -9.46 4.05
CA THR A 26 9.04 -10.58 4.18
C THR A 26 8.39 -11.83 4.75
N GLU A 27 7.58 -11.67 5.79
CA GLU A 27 6.86 -12.76 6.45
C GLU A 27 5.90 -13.45 5.48
N VAL A 28 5.05 -12.67 4.80
CA VAL A 28 4.10 -13.19 3.80
C VAL A 28 4.83 -13.83 2.62
N SER A 29 5.90 -13.20 2.13
CA SER A 29 6.74 -13.76 1.05
C SER A 29 7.28 -15.14 1.40
N LYS A 30 7.82 -15.31 2.63
CA LYS A 30 8.32 -16.60 3.10
C LYS A 30 7.20 -17.61 3.32
N PHE A 31 6.09 -17.18 3.93
CA PHE A 31 4.98 -18.06 4.28
C PHE A 31 4.27 -18.62 3.04
N LEU A 32 4.01 -17.77 2.05
CA LEU A 32 3.38 -18.16 0.77
C LEU A 32 4.38 -18.65 -0.29
N SER A 33 5.69 -18.58 0.00
CA SER A 33 6.77 -18.94 -0.93
C SER A 33 6.68 -18.21 -2.28
N VAL A 34 6.45 -16.89 -2.23
CA VAL A 34 6.39 -15.99 -3.41
C VAL A 34 7.43 -14.88 -3.29
N SER A 35 7.74 -14.18 -4.40
CA SER A 35 8.66 -13.03 -4.36
C SER A 35 8.13 -11.92 -3.44
N ARG A 36 9.03 -11.05 -2.96
CA ARG A 36 8.64 -9.88 -2.17
C ARG A 36 7.70 -8.95 -2.93
N GLY A 37 7.94 -8.75 -4.23
CA GLY A 37 7.06 -7.96 -5.09
C GLY A 37 5.64 -8.49 -5.10
N ILE A 38 5.46 -9.81 -5.25
CA ILE A 38 4.13 -10.44 -5.21
C ILE A 38 3.49 -10.34 -3.83
N ALA A 39 4.24 -10.65 -2.76
CA ALA A 39 3.73 -10.54 -1.40
C ALA A 39 3.22 -9.12 -1.10
N CYS A 40 3.94 -8.10 -1.58
CA CYS A 40 3.51 -6.72 -1.47
C CYS A 40 2.21 -6.45 -2.24
N THR A 41 2.09 -6.87 -3.49
CA THR A 41 0.85 -6.73 -4.28
C THR A 41 -0.33 -7.40 -3.58
N LEU A 42 -0.15 -8.62 -3.09
CA LEU A 42 -1.17 -9.37 -2.35
C LEU A 42 -1.62 -8.65 -1.08
N LEU A 43 -0.67 -8.10 -0.31
CA LEU A 43 -0.97 -7.31 0.89
C LEU A 43 -1.77 -6.04 0.54
N VAL A 44 -1.34 -5.28 -0.46
CA VAL A 44 -2.04 -4.06 -0.92
C VAL A 44 -3.47 -4.37 -1.36
N GLN A 45 -3.70 -5.47 -2.11
CA GLN A 45 -5.03 -5.89 -2.55
C GLN A 45 -5.95 -6.29 -1.39
N ASN A 46 -5.38 -6.79 -0.30
CA ASN A 46 -6.10 -7.23 0.90
C ASN A 46 -6.03 -6.22 2.04
N ARG A 47 -5.75 -4.95 1.73
CA ARG A 47 -5.67 -3.85 2.70
C ARG A 47 -4.79 -4.20 3.90
N TRP A 48 -3.66 -4.87 3.64
CA TRP A 48 -2.69 -5.28 4.64
C TRP A 48 -3.21 -6.24 5.73
N SER A 49 -4.38 -6.86 5.52
CA SER A 49 -4.89 -7.92 6.39
C SER A 49 -4.37 -9.29 5.94
N THR A 50 -3.52 -9.90 6.77
CA THR A 50 -3.02 -11.25 6.54
C THR A 50 -4.13 -12.29 6.63
N THR A 51 -5.10 -12.12 7.55
CA THR A 51 -6.27 -13.00 7.65
C THR A 51 -7.07 -13.03 6.34
N LEU A 52 -7.46 -11.86 5.81
CA LEU A 52 -8.19 -11.80 4.54
C LEU A 52 -7.37 -12.34 3.36
N LEU A 53 -6.06 -12.10 3.35
CA LEU A 53 -5.16 -12.64 2.34
C LEU A 53 -5.13 -14.17 2.39
N TYR A 54 -4.88 -14.75 3.57
CA TYR A 54 -4.75 -16.19 3.75
C TYR A 54 -6.07 -16.90 3.49
N ASP A 55 -7.20 -16.36 3.96
CA ASP A 55 -8.52 -16.91 3.67
C ASP A 55 -8.77 -17.03 2.17
N LYS A 56 -8.44 -15.98 1.39
CA LYS A 56 -8.56 -16.02 -0.08
C LYS A 56 -7.56 -16.97 -0.72
N TRP A 57 -6.29 -16.91 -0.30
CA TRP A 57 -5.22 -17.73 -0.85
C TRP A 57 -5.49 -19.22 -0.70
N PHE A 58 -5.90 -19.65 0.50
CA PHE A 58 -6.16 -21.06 0.77
C PHE A 58 -7.54 -21.54 0.27
N SER A 59 -8.47 -20.62 -0.01
CA SER A 59 -9.75 -20.96 -0.64
C SER A 59 -9.63 -21.24 -2.14
N ASP A 60 -8.88 -20.41 -2.88
CA ASP A 60 -8.65 -20.57 -4.32
C ASP A 60 -7.29 -19.97 -4.73
N GLU A 61 -6.22 -20.70 -4.43
CA GLU A 61 -4.85 -20.27 -4.73
C GLU A 61 -4.67 -19.96 -6.22
N LYS A 62 -5.26 -20.78 -7.11
CA LYS A 62 -5.11 -20.62 -8.55
C LYS A 62 -5.65 -19.27 -9.01
N SER A 63 -6.86 -18.92 -8.59
CA SER A 63 -7.48 -17.63 -8.94
C SER A 63 -6.66 -16.45 -8.41
N VAL A 64 -6.18 -16.55 -7.16
CA VAL A 64 -5.36 -15.48 -6.55
C VAL A 64 -4.04 -15.30 -7.31
N ARG A 65 -3.38 -16.40 -7.69
CA ARG A 65 -2.14 -16.38 -8.48
C ARG A 65 -2.36 -15.77 -9.86
N GLU A 66 -3.41 -16.19 -10.56
CA GLU A 66 -3.78 -15.61 -11.86
C GLU A 66 -4.07 -14.10 -11.76
N ALA A 67 -4.73 -13.65 -10.67
CA ALA A 67 -5.05 -12.25 -10.44
C ALA A 67 -3.83 -11.36 -10.16
N VAL A 68 -2.71 -11.93 -9.73
CA VAL A 68 -1.42 -11.21 -9.59
C VAL A 68 -0.44 -11.52 -10.73
N GLY A 69 -0.88 -12.24 -11.76
CA GLY A 69 -0.05 -12.60 -12.90
C GLY A 69 0.90 -13.76 -12.66
N LEU A 70 0.81 -14.47 -11.54
CA LEU A 70 1.54 -15.71 -11.31
C LEU A 70 0.88 -16.85 -12.10
N LEU A 71 1.12 -16.86 -13.42
CA LEU A 71 0.70 -17.96 -14.27
C LEU A 71 1.50 -19.24 -13.93
N PRO A 72 0.95 -20.45 -14.13
CA PRO A 72 1.71 -21.68 -13.99
C PRO A 72 2.96 -21.62 -14.87
N GLU A 73 4.11 -22.09 -14.36
CA GLU A 73 5.31 -22.26 -15.16
C GLU A 73 4.97 -23.11 -16.39
N LYS A 74 4.94 -22.50 -17.58
CA LYS A 74 5.03 -23.27 -18.80
C LYS A 74 6.46 -23.80 -18.88
N GLN A 75 6.62 -25.10 -18.64
CA GLN A 75 7.81 -25.83 -19.03
C GLN A 75 7.86 -25.94 -20.56
N GLU A 76 8.14 -24.84 -21.23
CA GLU A 76 8.54 -24.85 -22.62
C GLU A 76 9.81 -24.03 -22.71
N SER A 77 10.95 -24.71 -22.87
CA SER A 77 12.22 -24.08 -23.20
C SER A 77 12.02 -23.28 -24.48
N PRO A 78 12.03 -21.93 -24.45
CA PRO A 78 11.81 -21.15 -25.64
C PRO A 78 12.98 -21.41 -26.59
N LYS A 79 12.70 -21.60 -27.88
CA LYS A 79 13.73 -21.39 -28.90
C LYS A 79 14.25 -19.97 -28.70
N GLN A 80 15.53 -19.86 -28.37
CA GLN A 80 16.19 -18.60 -28.03
C GLN A 80 16.12 -17.69 -29.26
N LEU A 81 15.14 -16.78 -29.28
CA LEU A 81 15.11 -15.65 -30.18
C LEU A 81 16.01 -14.58 -29.56
N ASP A 82 16.98 -14.07 -30.32
CA ASP A 82 17.91 -13.06 -29.77
C ASP A 82 17.22 -11.69 -29.59
N PHE A 83 16.13 -11.46 -30.32
CA PHE A 83 15.41 -10.19 -30.37
C PHE A 83 13.89 -10.37 -30.27
N CYS A 84 13.22 -9.37 -29.71
CA CYS A 84 11.77 -9.22 -29.71
C CYS A 84 11.37 -7.76 -29.97
N CYS A 85 10.12 -7.52 -30.38
CA CYS A 85 9.58 -6.18 -30.54
C CYS A 85 8.85 -5.73 -29.26
N CYS A 86 9.05 -4.49 -28.83
CA CYS A 86 8.25 -3.91 -27.75
C CYS A 86 6.90 -3.44 -28.29
N ASN A 87 5.80 -3.88 -27.68
CA ASN A 87 4.46 -3.51 -28.10
C ASN A 87 4.06 -2.05 -27.79
N ILE A 88 4.92 -1.28 -27.12
CA ILE A 88 4.68 0.14 -26.82
C ILE A 88 5.33 1.04 -27.87
N CYS A 89 6.64 0.89 -28.10
CA CYS A 89 7.38 1.74 -29.03
C CYS A 89 7.60 1.09 -30.41
N PHE A 90 7.26 -0.19 -30.58
CA PHE A 90 7.50 -1.00 -31.77
C PHE A 90 8.98 -1.12 -32.18
N GLY A 91 9.91 -0.83 -31.26
CA GLY A 91 11.34 -1.00 -31.46
C GLY A 91 11.79 -2.45 -31.30
N GLU A 92 12.82 -2.83 -32.06
CA GLU A 92 13.53 -4.12 -31.94
C GLU A 92 14.49 -4.08 -30.76
N ILE A 93 14.42 -5.09 -29.89
CA ILE A 93 15.13 -5.11 -28.62
C ILE A 93 15.71 -6.49 -28.39
N LYS A 94 16.94 -6.55 -27.91
CA LYS A 94 17.51 -7.81 -27.42
C LYS A 94 16.74 -8.28 -26.19
N ILE A 95 16.41 -9.58 -26.12
CA ILE A 95 15.62 -10.11 -24.99
C ILE A 95 16.26 -9.78 -23.62
N GLU A 96 17.60 -9.77 -23.53
CA GLU A 96 18.34 -9.40 -22.31
C GLU A 96 18.08 -7.96 -21.82
N ASN A 97 17.66 -7.07 -22.71
CA ASN A 97 17.34 -5.67 -22.42
C ASN A 97 15.83 -5.43 -22.29
N THR A 98 15.09 -6.47 -21.94
CA THR A 98 13.65 -6.39 -21.66
C THR A 98 13.34 -6.82 -20.24
N LEU A 99 12.24 -6.31 -19.71
CA LEU A 99 11.62 -6.82 -18.50
C LEU A 99 10.15 -7.12 -18.76
N SER A 100 9.61 -8.04 -17.98
CA SER A 100 8.18 -8.35 -17.94
C SER A 100 7.66 -8.17 -16.54
N ALA A 101 6.41 -7.69 -16.42
CA ALA A 101 5.64 -7.82 -15.19
C ALA A 101 5.53 -9.29 -14.76
N PRO A 102 5.06 -9.60 -13.54
CA PRO A 102 4.95 -10.98 -13.05
C PRO A 102 4.25 -11.98 -13.98
N CYS A 103 3.42 -11.51 -14.92
CA CYS A 103 2.89 -12.32 -16.00
C CYS A 103 3.95 -13.09 -16.82
N GLY A 104 5.20 -12.65 -16.85
CA GLY A 104 6.33 -13.29 -17.55
C GLY A 104 6.24 -13.30 -19.09
N ALA A 105 5.07 -13.01 -19.66
CA ALA A 105 4.78 -13.18 -21.08
C ALA A 105 4.87 -11.88 -21.92
N HIS A 106 4.93 -10.71 -21.26
CA HIS A 106 4.84 -9.42 -21.94
C HIS A 106 6.12 -8.60 -21.73
N PRO A 107 7.15 -8.77 -22.60
CA PRO A 107 8.39 -8.02 -22.52
C PRO A 107 8.25 -6.61 -23.10
N PHE A 108 8.80 -5.62 -22.40
CA PHE A 108 8.93 -4.25 -22.89
C PHE A 108 10.37 -3.77 -22.70
N CYS A 109 10.85 -2.84 -23.54
CA CYS A 109 12.17 -2.24 -23.33
C CYS A 109 12.23 -1.44 -22.03
N LEU A 110 13.44 -1.31 -21.50
CA LEU A 110 13.70 -0.57 -20.26
C LEU A 110 13.22 0.89 -20.34
N ASP A 111 13.34 1.54 -21.50
CA ASP A 111 12.93 2.93 -21.66
C ASP A 111 11.39 3.10 -21.58
N CYS A 112 10.63 2.21 -22.24
CA CYS A 112 9.17 2.22 -22.11
C CYS A 112 8.73 1.93 -20.68
N TRP A 113 9.40 1.01 -19.99
CA TRP A 113 9.15 0.77 -18.56
C TRP A 113 9.40 2.00 -17.71
N LYS A 114 10.56 2.66 -17.87
CA LYS A 114 10.89 3.89 -17.13
C LYS A 114 9.83 4.96 -17.33
N THR A 115 9.46 5.25 -18.58
CA THR A 115 8.41 6.23 -18.88
C THR A 115 7.07 5.81 -18.28
N TYR A 116 6.70 4.53 -18.39
CA TYR A 116 5.45 4.02 -17.82
C TYR A 116 5.41 4.15 -16.29
N LEU A 117 6.50 3.83 -15.60
CA LEU A 117 6.65 3.98 -14.15
C LEU A 117 6.52 5.44 -13.74
N THR A 118 7.28 6.34 -14.37
CA THR A 118 7.24 7.77 -14.06
C THR A 118 5.83 8.33 -14.26
N VAL A 119 5.17 8.04 -15.38
CA VAL A 119 3.79 8.52 -15.63
C VAL A 119 2.82 7.94 -14.60
N SER A 120 2.88 6.64 -14.34
CA SER A 120 1.96 5.98 -13.40
C SER A 120 2.12 6.49 -11.97
N ILE A 121 3.36 6.69 -11.50
CA ILE A 121 3.64 7.15 -10.14
C ILE A 121 3.25 8.63 -9.98
N ASN A 122 3.60 9.47 -10.94
CA ASN A 122 3.39 10.91 -10.80
C ASN A 122 1.94 11.34 -11.08
N ASN A 123 1.22 10.64 -11.97
CA ASN A 123 -0.12 11.07 -12.38
C ASN A 123 -1.25 10.32 -11.66
N ASN A 124 -1.03 9.07 -11.23
CA ASN A 124 -2.09 8.26 -10.61
C ASN A 124 -2.04 8.28 -9.08
N GLY A 125 -1.04 8.94 -8.48
CA GLY A 125 -0.87 9.02 -7.03
C GLY A 125 -0.90 7.63 -6.37
N PRO A 126 -1.64 7.44 -5.26
CA PRO A 126 -1.76 6.14 -4.59
C PRO A 126 -2.29 4.99 -5.48
N GLY A 127 -2.96 5.30 -6.60
CA GLY A 127 -3.41 4.32 -7.58
C GLY A 127 -2.26 3.55 -8.24
N CYS A 128 -1.03 4.09 -8.22
CA CYS A 128 0.15 3.42 -8.79
C CYS A 128 0.49 2.09 -8.10
N LEU A 129 0.07 1.87 -6.85
CA LEU A 129 0.28 0.61 -6.13
C LEU A 129 -0.47 -0.58 -6.75
N LYS A 130 -1.46 -0.28 -7.60
CA LYS A 130 -2.22 -1.26 -8.40
C LYS A 130 -2.06 -0.97 -9.90
N MET A 131 -0.89 -0.50 -10.31
CA MET A 131 -0.63 -0.25 -11.73
C MET A 131 -0.54 -1.58 -12.50
N PRO A 132 -1.32 -1.77 -13.58
CA PRO A 132 -1.37 -3.02 -14.32
C PRO A 132 -0.14 -3.19 -15.23
N CYS A 133 0.07 -4.40 -15.73
CA CYS A 133 0.94 -4.63 -16.88
C CYS A 133 0.50 -3.73 -18.07
N PRO A 134 1.44 -3.15 -18.83
CA PRO A 134 1.09 -2.32 -19.99
C PRO A 134 0.32 -3.05 -21.10
N GLU A 135 0.38 -4.39 -21.15
CA GLU A 135 -0.34 -5.17 -22.17
C GLU A 135 -1.87 -5.13 -21.92
N PRO A 136 -2.69 -4.71 -22.90
CA PRO A 136 -4.14 -4.69 -22.77
C PRO A 136 -4.73 -6.07 -22.41
N GLY A 137 -5.62 -6.09 -21.41
CA GLY A 137 -6.28 -7.31 -20.95
C GLY A 137 -5.45 -8.20 -20.03
N CYS A 138 -4.16 -7.90 -19.83
CA CYS A 138 -3.36 -8.56 -18.81
C CYS A 138 -3.82 -8.12 -17.40
N LYS A 139 -3.97 -9.09 -16.50
CA LYS A 139 -4.42 -8.85 -15.11
C LYS A 139 -3.27 -8.69 -14.12
N ALA A 140 -2.03 -8.92 -14.55
CA ALA A 140 -0.87 -8.80 -13.68
C ALA A 140 -0.66 -7.35 -13.26
N TYR A 141 -0.33 -7.14 -11.98
CA TYR A 141 0.13 -5.84 -11.50
C TYR A 141 1.65 -5.74 -11.58
N VAL A 142 2.15 -4.55 -11.83
CA VAL A 142 3.58 -4.25 -11.70
C VAL A 142 3.94 -4.35 -10.22
N GLY A 143 4.82 -5.29 -9.88
CA GLY A 143 5.31 -5.47 -8.52
C GLY A 143 6.48 -4.54 -8.19
N LEU A 144 6.89 -4.55 -6.91
CA LEU A 144 8.06 -3.81 -6.42
C LEU A 144 9.32 -4.06 -7.24
N ASP A 145 9.53 -5.29 -7.71
CA ASP A 145 10.76 -5.70 -8.39
C ASP A 145 11.08 -4.83 -9.63
N ILE A 146 10.05 -4.41 -10.38
CA ILE A 146 10.22 -3.51 -11.54
C ILE A 146 10.43 -2.06 -11.09
N VAL A 147 9.70 -1.61 -10.06
CA VAL A 147 9.86 -0.26 -9.51
C VAL A 147 11.28 -0.08 -8.97
N ASP A 148 11.78 -1.03 -8.19
CA ASP A 148 13.11 -1.00 -7.59
C ASP A 148 14.22 -1.04 -8.64
N SER A 149 14.01 -1.77 -9.74
CA SER A 149 15.02 -1.90 -10.80
C SER A 149 15.07 -0.71 -11.75
N LEU A 150 13.93 -0.09 -12.09
CA LEU A 150 13.87 0.88 -13.19
C LEU A 150 13.40 2.30 -12.81
N ALA A 151 12.68 2.48 -11.71
CA ALA A 151 12.22 3.83 -11.34
C ALA A 151 13.41 4.72 -10.92
N SER A 152 13.26 6.02 -11.11
CA SER A 152 14.20 7.02 -10.58
C SER A 152 14.10 7.07 -9.04
N ASP A 153 15.14 7.56 -8.35
CA ASP A 153 15.10 7.66 -6.88
C ASP A 153 13.94 8.55 -6.39
N SER A 154 13.68 9.67 -7.09
CA SER A 154 12.52 10.54 -6.84
C SER A 154 11.18 9.80 -6.98
N ASP A 155 11.04 8.96 -8.02
CA ASP A 155 9.81 8.19 -8.23
C ASP A 155 9.68 7.06 -7.18
N LYS A 156 10.80 6.45 -6.78
CA LYS A 156 10.82 5.46 -5.69
C LYS A 156 10.37 6.07 -4.37
N ASP A 157 10.90 7.24 -4.01
CA ASP A 157 10.51 7.94 -2.78
C ASP A 157 9.00 8.19 -2.73
N LYS A 158 8.41 8.66 -3.85
CA LYS A 158 6.96 8.82 -3.97
C LYS A 158 6.20 7.51 -3.85
N TYR A 159 6.63 6.48 -4.59
CA TYR A 159 5.99 5.16 -4.56
C TYR A 159 6.01 4.57 -3.15
N TYR A 160 7.15 4.62 -2.46
CA TYR A 160 7.29 4.12 -1.10
C TYR A 160 6.52 4.95 -0.08
N GLY A 161 6.38 6.26 -0.31
CA GLY A 161 5.47 7.12 0.44
C GLY A 161 4.02 6.64 0.32
N TYR A 162 3.52 6.43 -0.90
CA TYR A 162 2.18 5.88 -1.12
C TYR A 162 2.01 4.49 -0.49
N LEU A 163 3.05 3.64 -0.58
CA LEU A 163 3.02 2.30 -0.02
C LEU A 163 2.94 2.33 1.53
N SER A 164 3.69 3.24 2.17
CA SER A 164 3.59 3.47 3.62
C SER A 164 2.22 4.01 4.03
N SER A 165 1.66 4.97 3.28
CA SER A 165 0.29 5.46 3.53
C SER A 165 -0.73 4.35 3.42
N SER A 166 -0.64 3.52 2.38
CA SER A 166 -1.52 2.35 2.21
C SER A 166 -1.42 1.38 3.38
N TYR A 167 -0.21 1.14 3.90
CA TYR A 167 0.00 0.27 5.06
C TYR A 167 -0.66 0.82 6.33
N VAL A 168 -0.48 2.12 6.62
CA VAL A 168 -1.11 2.77 7.77
C VAL A 168 -2.63 2.75 7.64
N GLU A 169 -3.17 3.15 6.49
CA GLU A 169 -4.63 3.20 6.26
C GLU A 169 -5.29 1.82 6.24
N GLY A 170 -4.58 0.77 5.83
CA GLY A 170 -5.07 -0.60 5.85
C GLY A 170 -4.99 -1.29 7.21
N THR A 171 -4.16 -0.78 8.13
CA THR A 171 -3.88 -1.45 9.41
C THR A 171 -4.79 -0.90 10.52
N LEU A 172 -5.69 -1.72 11.05
CA LEU A 172 -6.75 -1.29 11.97
C LEU A 172 -6.26 -0.59 13.26
N ASN A 173 -5.12 -1.00 13.80
CA ASN A 173 -4.54 -0.42 15.01
C ASN A 173 -3.47 0.66 14.74
N LEU A 174 -3.42 1.21 13.53
CA LEU A 174 -2.44 2.23 13.13
C LEU A 174 -3.16 3.37 12.40
N LYS A 175 -2.95 4.62 12.81
CA LYS A 175 -3.54 5.79 12.14
C LYS A 175 -2.57 6.96 12.12
N TRP A 176 -2.60 7.77 11.06
CA TRP A 176 -1.85 9.01 10.99
C TRP A 176 -2.31 10.03 12.04
N CYS A 177 -1.37 10.81 12.57
CA CYS A 177 -1.70 11.99 13.37
C CYS A 177 -2.34 13.05 12.45
N PRO A 178 -3.51 13.61 12.80
CA PRO A 178 -4.16 14.67 12.02
C PRO A 178 -3.52 16.06 12.22
N GLY A 179 -2.53 16.17 13.11
CA GLY A 179 -1.84 17.44 13.38
C GLY A 179 -1.16 17.99 12.12
N PRO A 180 -1.28 19.31 11.85
CA PRO A 180 -0.77 19.91 10.62
C PRO A 180 0.74 19.73 10.50
N GLY A 181 1.19 19.19 9.36
CA GLY A 181 2.61 18.93 9.07
C GLY A 181 3.21 17.76 9.86
N CYS A 182 2.40 16.97 10.58
CA CYS A 182 2.89 15.81 11.32
C CYS A 182 2.93 14.56 10.43
N ASN A 183 4.08 13.89 10.38
CA ASN A 183 4.29 12.64 9.65
C ASN A 183 4.42 11.42 10.59
N LEU A 184 3.86 11.52 11.79
CA LEU A 184 3.85 10.43 12.77
C LEU A 184 2.52 9.68 12.70
N ALA A 185 2.57 8.36 12.93
CA ALA A 185 1.39 7.53 13.11
C ALA A 185 1.29 7.04 14.55
N ILE A 186 0.07 6.91 15.06
CA ILE A 186 -0.20 6.32 16.38
C ILE A 186 -0.54 4.84 16.18
N ARG A 187 0.15 3.96 16.91
CA ARG A 187 -0.15 2.53 16.99
C ARG A 187 -0.76 2.19 18.33
N LEU A 188 -1.89 1.48 18.35
CA LEU A 188 -2.43 0.87 19.55
C LEU A 188 -1.82 -0.51 19.76
N ASP A 189 -1.27 -0.75 20.95
CA ASP A 189 -0.62 -2.02 21.30
C ASP A 189 -1.62 -3.03 21.90
N GLU A 190 -2.66 -2.54 22.57
CA GLU A 190 -3.77 -3.35 23.08
C GLU A 190 -5.12 -2.73 22.72
N TYR A 191 -6.07 -3.56 22.26
CA TYR A 191 -7.47 -3.16 22.16
C TYR A 191 -8.09 -3.15 23.57
N GLY A 192 -7.76 -2.13 24.35
CA GLY A 192 -8.47 -1.86 25.59
C GLY A 192 -9.95 -1.52 25.30
N PRO A 193 -10.86 -1.71 26.26
CA PRO A 193 -12.23 -1.27 26.11
C PRO A 193 -12.24 0.27 25.99
N LYS A 194 -12.28 0.73 24.73
CA LYS A 194 -12.50 2.12 24.32
C LYS A 194 -11.37 3.08 24.73
N GLY A 195 -10.30 3.09 23.95
CA GLY A 195 -9.39 4.23 23.88
C GLY A 195 -10.04 5.35 23.07
N TYR A 196 -10.28 6.52 23.68
CA TYR A 196 -10.95 7.62 22.98
C TYR A 196 -10.02 8.75 22.60
N ASP A 197 -9.01 9.08 23.40
CA ASP A 197 -8.12 10.21 23.13
C ASP A 197 -6.67 9.73 23.14
N VAL A 198 -5.87 10.21 22.20
CA VAL A 198 -4.43 9.96 22.13
C VAL A 198 -3.71 11.29 21.94
N THR A 199 -2.50 11.38 22.46
CA THR A 199 -1.58 12.52 22.29
C THR A 199 -0.37 12.04 21.50
N CYS A 200 -0.14 12.66 20.34
CA CYS A 200 1.04 12.41 19.54
C CYS A 200 2.27 13.09 20.14
N ASP A 201 3.47 12.63 19.78
CA ASP A 201 4.75 13.26 20.18
C ASP A 201 4.89 14.69 19.63
N CYS A 202 4.13 15.05 18.59
CA CYS A 202 4.01 16.44 18.13
C CYS A 202 3.11 17.30 19.04
N SER A 203 2.67 16.77 20.18
CA SER A 203 1.73 17.38 21.14
C SER A 203 0.29 17.54 20.65
N HIS A 204 -0.02 17.17 19.40
CA HIS A 204 -1.40 17.16 18.92
C HIS A 204 -2.21 16.06 19.60
N ARG A 205 -3.36 16.42 20.16
CA ARG A 205 -4.24 15.51 20.89
C ARG A 205 -5.57 15.39 20.15
N PHE A 206 -6.00 14.17 19.89
CA PHE A 206 -7.17 13.90 19.07
C PHE A 206 -7.89 12.62 19.51
N CYS A 207 -9.12 12.46 19.06
CA CYS A 207 -9.92 11.29 19.28
C CYS A 207 -9.46 10.15 18.37
N TRP A 208 -9.03 9.01 18.93
CA TRP A 208 -8.58 7.86 18.13
C TRP A 208 -9.66 7.34 17.17
N ASN A 209 -10.93 7.42 17.56
CA ASN A 209 -12.02 6.82 16.79
C ASN A 209 -12.37 7.65 15.56
N CYS A 210 -12.61 8.95 15.73
CA CYS A 210 -13.04 9.84 14.64
C CYS A 210 -11.92 10.71 14.06
N LEU A 211 -10.72 10.74 14.66
CA LEU A 211 -9.57 11.56 14.26
C LEU A 211 -9.74 13.08 14.44
N GLU A 212 -10.66 13.48 15.31
CA GLU A 212 -11.03 14.88 15.52
C GLU A 212 -10.56 15.39 16.88
N GLU A 213 -10.80 16.65 17.19
CA GLU A 213 -10.50 17.18 18.53
C GLU A 213 -11.14 16.34 19.64
N THR A 214 -10.44 16.24 20.77
CA THR A 214 -10.94 15.45 21.90
C THR A 214 -12.23 16.03 22.45
N HIS A 215 -13.29 15.25 22.39
CA HIS A 215 -14.65 15.72 22.63
C HIS A 215 -15.29 15.09 23.88
N ARG A 216 -14.49 14.51 24.78
CA ARG A 216 -15.02 13.95 26.03
C ARG A 216 -15.69 15.03 26.88
N PRO A 217 -16.81 14.71 27.56
CA PRO A 217 -17.40 13.37 27.70
C PRO A 217 -18.38 12.96 26.58
N MET A 218 -18.58 13.76 25.54
CA MET A 218 -19.50 13.44 24.44
C MET A 218 -18.96 12.27 23.61
N ASP A 219 -19.87 11.47 23.05
CA ASP A 219 -19.51 10.47 22.04
C ASP A 219 -19.22 11.12 20.67
N CYS A 220 -18.60 10.36 19.77
CA CYS A 220 -18.17 10.86 18.46
C CYS A 220 -19.35 11.31 17.59
N GLU A 221 -20.51 10.65 17.70
CA GLU A 221 -21.71 10.94 16.89
C GLU A 221 -22.33 12.28 17.28
N THR A 222 -22.45 12.51 18.59
CA THR A 222 -22.88 13.78 19.15
C THR A 222 -21.90 14.89 18.75
N ALA A 223 -20.59 14.68 18.93
CA ALA A 223 -19.57 15.66 18.59
C ALA A 223 -19.56 16.03 17.09
N ASP A 224 -19.80 15.06 16.21
CA ASP A 224 -19.94 15.30 14.77
C ASP A 224 -21.18 16.14 14.42
N THR A 225 -22.32 15.83 15.03
CA THR A 225 -23.57 16.59 14.84
C THR A 225 -23.40 18.07 15.22
N TRP A 226 -22.76 18.33 16.38
CA TRP A 226 -22.49 19.70 16.85
C TRP A 226 -21.58 20.48 15.90
N ARG A 227 -20.51 19.85 15.40
CA ARG A 227 -19.58 20.52 14.45
C ARG A 227 -20.28 20.89 13.14
N LYS A 228 -21.07 19.98 12.58
CA LYS A 228 -21.84 20.24 11.35
C LYS A 228 -22.81 21.42 11.50
N GLN A 229 -23.49 21.52 12.64
CA GLN A 229 -24.38 22.64 12.93
C GLN A 229 -23.59 23.96 12.97
N ASN A 230 -22.48 24.01 13.70
CA ASN A 230 -21.66 25.22 13.81
C ASN A 230 -21.07 25.68 12.46
N THR A 231 -20.65 24.76 11.59
CA THR A 231 -20.16 25.11 10.25
C THR A 231 -21.25 25.66 9.33
N CYS A 232 -22.51 25.26 9.51
CA CYS A 232 -23.63 25.84 8.76
C CYS A 232 -23.95 27.27 9.24
N PHE A 233 -23.84 27.54 10.54
CA PHE A 233 -24.09 28.88 11.08
C PHE A 233 -23.03 29.91 10.63
N GLU A 234 -21.77 29.50 10.45
CA GLU A 234 -20.70 30.39 9.97
C GLU A 234 -20.77 30.67 8.45
N ALA A 235 -21.44 29.82 7.67
CA ALA A 235 -21.62 30.01 6.23
C ALA A 235 -22.78 30.95 5.88
N ASP A 236 -23.66 31.25 6.85
CA ASP A 236 -24.85 32.10 6.71
C ASP A 236 -24.64 33.53 7.27
N THR A 237 -23.41 33.88 7.65
CA THR A 237 -23.00 35.21 8.17
C THR A 237 -21.88 35.82 7.35
#